data_AF-Q70AG6-F1
#
_entry.id   AF-Q70AG6-F1
#
_cell.length_a   1.000
_cell.length_b   1.000
_cell.length_c   1.000
_cell.angle_alpha   90.00
_cell.angle_beta   90.00
_cell.angle_gamma   90.00
#
_symmetry.space_group_name_H-M   'P 1'
#
loop_
_entity.id
_entity.type
_entity.pdbx_description
1 polymer ?
#
loop_
_entity_poly.entity_id
_entity_poly.type
_entity_poly.pdbx_seq_one_letter_code
_entity_poly.pdbx_strand_id
1 'polypeptide(L)'
;CYVVKRRDSATSFSLDFGHLRNKSGCHVELLFLRYISDWDLDPGRCYRVTWFTSWSPCYDCARHVAEFLRWNPNLSLRIFTARLYFCEDRKAEPEGLRRLHRAGVQIGIMTFKDYFYCWNTFVENHERTFKAWEGLHENSVRLTRQLRRILLPLYEVDDLRDAFRILGL
;
A
#
# COMPACT_ATOMS: atom_id res chain seq x y z
N CYS A 1 -9.19 -0.89 4.88
CA CYS A 1 -9.68 -2.27 4.69
C CYS A 1 -8.52 -3.19 4.40
N TYR A 2 -8.64 -4.47 4.71
CA TYR A 2 -7.60 -5.46 4.46
C TYR A 2 -8.19 -6.78 3.96
N VAL A 3 -7.36 -7.53 3.22
CA VAL A 3 -7.59 -8.93 2.86
C VAL A 3 -6.31 -9.69 3.17
N VAL A 4 -6.44 -10.81 3.87
CA VAL A 4 -5.36 -11.76 4.12
C VAL A 4 -5.68 -13.04 3.36
N LYS A 5 -4.81 -13.43 2.44
CA LYS A 5 -4.85 -14.73 1.77
C LYS A 5 -3.77 -15.61 2.35
N ARG A 6 -4.14 -16.72 2.96
CA ARG A 6 -3.22 -17.76 3.45
C ARG A 6 -3.17 -18.90 2.45
N ARG A 7 -1.98 -19.32 2.05
CA ARG A 7 -1.80 -20.50 1.20
C ARG A 7 -1.80 -21.75 2.08
N ASP A 8 -2.83 -22.58 1.96
CA ASP A 8 -2.97 -23.81 2.73
C ASP A 8 -2.40 -25.03 1.98
N SER A 9 -2.43 -25.00 0.65
CA SER A 9 -1.78 -26.02 -0.19
C SER A 9 -1.35 -25.45 -1.55
N ALA A 10 -0.89 -26.31 -2.47
CA ALA A 10 -0.61 -25.89 -3.85
C ALA A 10 -1.85 -25.28 -4.55
N THR A 11 -3.04 -25.71 -4.17
CA THR A 11 -4.32 -25.42 -4.84
C THR A 11 -5.37 -24.75 -3.94
N SER A 12 -5.17 -24.68 -2.63
CA SER A 12 -6.14 -24.12 -1.68
C SER A 12 -5.63 -22.87 -0.95
N PHE A 13 -6.56 -21.94 -0.72
CA PHE A 13 -6.31 -20.70 0.00
C PHE A 13 -7.48 -20.40 0.94
N SER A 14 -7.17 -20.04 2.18
CA SER A 14 -8.13 -19.38 3.08
C SER A 14 -8.04 -17.87 2.90
N LEU A 15 -9.18 -17.21 3.06
CA LEU A 15 -9.33 -15.77 2.88
C LEU A 15 -10.04 -15.21 4.11
N ASP A 16 -9.40 -14.24 4.74
CA ASP A 16 -9.99 -13.40 5.77
C ASP A 16 -9.91 -11.94 5.32
N PHE A 17 -10.89 -11.14 5.70
CA PHE A 17 -10.97 -9.74 5.30
C PHE A 17 -11.73 -8.92 6.33
N GLY A 18 -11.40 -7.64 6.41
CA GLY A 18 -12.05 -6.75 7.35
C GLY A 18 -11.69 -5.29 7.14
N HIS A 19 -12.11 -4.47 8.09
CA HIS A 19 -11.74 -3.07 8.11
C HIS A 19 -11.33 -2.64 9.52
N LEU A 20 -10.39 -1.71 9.57
CA LEU A 20 -9.92 -1.06 10.79
C LEU A 20 -9.92 0.45 10.51
N ARG A 21 -9.99 1.23 11.59
CA ARG A 21 -9.88 2.69 11.56
C ARG A 21 -8.90 3.15 12.64
N ASN A 22 -8.35 4.34 12.46
CA ASN A 22 -7.52 4.99 13.49
C ASN A 22 -8.28 5.03 14.82
N LYS A 23 -7.56 4.83 15.92
CA LYS A 23 -8.06 5.04 17.29
C LYS A 23 -7.28 6.20 17.91
N SER A 24 -7.81 6.82 18.96
CA SER A 24 -7.14 7.97 19.61
C SER A 24 -5.67 7.65 19.90
N GLY A 25 -4.76 8.44 19.33
CA GLY A 25 -3.31 8.27 19.47
C GLY A 25 -2.69 7.07 18.73
N CYS A 26 -3.42 6.33 17.89
CA CYS A 26 -2.89 5.17 17.19
C CYS A 26 -3.40 5.05 15.75
N HIS A 27 -2.45 5.06 14.81
CA HIS A 27 -2.72 4.89 13.39
C HIS A 27 -3.09 3.43 13.07
N VAL A 28 -3.94 3.27 12.05
CA VAL A 28 -4.53 1.98 11.65
C VAL A 28 -3.49 0.94 11.26
N GLU A 29 -2.35 1.36 10.72
CA GLU A 29 -1.24 0.48 10.34
C GLU A 29 -0.68 -0.25 11.55
N LEU A 30 -0.42 0.48 12.65
CA LEU A 30 0.09 -0.11 13.89
C LEU A 30 -0.96 -1.00 14.57
N LEU A 31 -2.24 -0.62 14.50
CA LEU A 31 -3.34 -1.46 14.98
C LEU A 31 -3.41 -2.77 14.19
N PHE A 32 -3.23 -2.71 12.86
CA PHE A 32 -3.20 -3.91 12.03
C PHE A 32 -1.99 -4.80 12.37
N LEU A 33 -0.81 -4.23 12.59
CA LEU A 33 0.38 -5.00 12.97
C LEU A 33 0.14 -5.78 14.27
N ARG A 34 -0.46 -5.16 15.29
CA ARG A 34 -0.83 -5.86 16.53
C ARG A 34 -1.85 -6.96 16.26
N TYR A 35 -2.91 -6.64 15.52
CA TYR A 35 -3.96 -7.59 15.18
C TYR A 35 -3.43 -8.85 14.46
N ILE A 36 -2.53 -8.69 13.48
CA ILE A 36 -1.97 -9.84 12.76
C ILE A 36 -0.86 -10.55 13.54
N SER A 37 -0.19 -9.88 14.48
CA SER A 37 0.74 -10.55 15.42
C SER A 37 0.04 -11.48 16.38
N ASP A 38 -1.22 -11.21 16.72
CA ASP A 38 -2.04 -12.08 17.55
C ASP A 38 -2.53 -13.33 16.78
N TRP A 39 -2.31 -13.39 15.47
CA TRP A 39 -2.58 -14.59 14.69
C TRP A 39 -1.45 -15.60 14.90
N ASP A 40 -1.81 -16.87 15.06
CA ASP A 40 -0.85 -17.98 15.05
C ASP A 40 -0.32 -18.22 13.63
N LEU A 41 0.58 -17.33 13.19
CA LEU A 41 1.14 -17.35 11.83
C LEU A 41 2.11 -18.53 11.68
N ASP A 42 1.61 -19.64 11.14
CA ASP A 42 2.42 -20.81 10.78
C ASP A 42 3.65 -20.41 9.94
N PRO A 43 4.89 -20.61 10.46
CA PRO A 43 6.13 -20.27 9.75
C PRO A 43 6.31 -21.02 8.42
N GLY A 44 5.66 -22.17 8.25
CA GLY A 44 5.70 -22.97 7.03
C GLY A 44 4.77 -22.45 5.93
N ARG A 45 3.91 -21.46 6.20
CA ARG A 45 2.93 -20.93 5.25
C ARG A 45 3.25 -19.52 4.82
N CYS A 46 2.94 -19.23 3.55
CA CYS A 46 2.99 -17.88 3.01
C CYS A 46 1.65 -17.17 3.16
N TYR A 47 1.73 -15.90 3.56
CA TYR A 47 0.59 -15.01 3.74
C TYR A 47 0.71 -13.83 2.79
N ARG A 48 -0.40 -13.49 2.12
CA ARG A 48 -0.49 -12.33 1.24
C ARG A 48 -1.51 -11.37 1.79
N VAL A 49 -1.04 -10.25 2.31
CA VAL A 49 -1.85 -9.18 2.87
C VAL A 49 -2.02 -8.09 1.81
N THR A 50 -3.25 -7.65 1.60
CA THR A 50 -3.57 -6.48 0.77
C THR A 50 -4.28 -5.45 1.62
N TRP A 51 -3.75 -4.24 1.68
CA TRP A 51 -4.39 -3.10 2.31
C TRP A 51 -5.00 -2.18 1.26
N PHE A 52 -6.21 -1.71 1.54
CA PHE A 52 -6.86 -0.60 0.86
C PHE A 52 -6.99 0.54 1.86
N THR A 53 -6.23 1.62 1.64
CA THR A 53 -6.05 2.72 2.60
C THR A 53 -6.60 4.02 2.04
N SER A 54 -7.22 4.84 2.88
CA SER A 54 -7.76 6.16 2.45
C SER A 54 -6.65 7.22 2.25
N TRP A 55 -5.49 6.99 2.86
CA TRP A 55 -4.27 7.77 2.79
C TRP A 55 -3.06 6.83 2.87
N SER A 56 -1.96 7.20 2.24
CA SER A 56 -0.71 6.45 2.36
C SER A 56 -0.17 6.53 3.80
N PRO A 57 0.58 5.52 4.26
CA PRO A 57 1.12 5.53 5.61
C PRO A 57 2.07 6.72 5.82
N CYS A 58 2.06 7.28 7.04
CA CYS A 58 3.06 8.27 7.44
C CYS A 58 4.44 7.62 7.58
N TYR A 59 5.49 8.45 7.71
CA TYR A 59 6.88 8.00 7.84
C TYR A 59 7.06 6.93 8.95
N ASP A 60 6.58 7.21 10.16
CA ASP A 60 6.75 6.28 11.29
C ASP A 60 6.01 4.97 11.08
N CYS A 61 4.78 5.02 10.56
CA CYS A 61 4.01 3.81 10.26
C CYS A 61 4.73 2.97 9.19
N ALA A 62 5.20 3.61 8.12
CA ALA A 62 5.98 2.97 7.08
C ALA A 62 7.25 2.30 7.61
N ARG A 63 7.96 2.96 8.55
CA ARG A 63 9.13 2.38 9.23
C ARG A 63 8.78 1.12 10.02
N HIS A 64 7.75 1.16 10.86
CA HIS A 64 7.33 0.01 11.66
C HIS A 64 6.84 -1.15 10.80
N VAL A 65 6.11 -0.87 9.72
CA VAL A 65 5.66 -1.90 8.78
C VAL A 65 6.84 -2.57 8.07
N ALA A 66 7.83 -1.79 7.61
CA ALA A 66 9.02 -2.36 6.99
C ALA A 66 9.82 -3.23 7.99
N GLU A 67 9.96 -2.81 9.24
CA GLU A 67 10.60 -3.60 10.29
C GLU A 67 9.83 -4.89 10.59
N PHE A 68 8.50 -4.81 10.67
CA PHE A 68 7.64 -5.97 10.89
C PHE A 68 7.80 -7.03 9.79
N LEU A 69 7.81 -6.61 8.51
CA LEU A 69 7.99 -7.52 7.39
C LEU A 69 9.38 -8.17 7.36
N ARG A 70 10.42 -7.46 7.83
CA ARG A 70 11.76 -8.03 7.97
C ARG A 70 11.80 -9.19 8.96
N TRP A 71 11.03 -9.11 10.05
CA TRP A 71 10.92 -10.17 11.05
C TRP A 71 9.98 -11.31 10.63
N ASN A 72 9.15 -11.08 9.61
CA ASN A 72 8.15 -12.06 9.14
C ASN A 72 8.27 -12.27 7.61
N PRO A 73 9.33 -12.97 7.15
CA PRO A 73 9.61 -13.11 5.71
C PRO A 73 8.56 -13.91 4.94
N ASN A 74 7.69 -14.65 5.64
CA ASN A 74 6.58 -15.39 5.07
C ASN A 74 5.35 -14.51 4.75
N LEU A 75 5.35 -13.25 5.22
CA LEU A 75 4.32 -12.26 4.93
C LEU A 75 4.73 -11.36 3.75
N SER A 76 3.86 -11.27 2.76
CA SER A 76 3.98 -10.29 1.67
C SER A 76 2.85 -9.27 1.76
N LEU A 77 3.20 -7.99 1.58
CA LEU A 77 2.25 -6.89 1.71
C LEU A 77 2.09 -6.14 0.39
N ARG A 78 0.83 -5.84 0.06
CA ARG A 78 0.44 -4.89 -0.98
C ARG A 78 -0.36 -3.76 -0.36
N ILE A 79 -0.09 -2.53 -0.74
CA ILE A 79 -0.82 -1.35 -0.27
C ILE A 79 -1.37 -0.61 -1.49
N PHE A 80 -2.69 -0.57 -1.61
CA PHE A 80 -3.39 0.32 -2.52
C PHE A 80 -3.92 1.51 -1.72
N THR A 81 -3.48 2.71 -2.07
CA THR A 81 -3.87 3.93 -1.36
C THR A 81 -4.71 4.85 -2.24
N ALA A 82 -5.75 5.42 -1.67
CA ALA A 82 -6.62 6.39 -2.35
C ALA A 82 -5.91 7.73 -2.59
N ARG A 83 -5.04 8.14 -1.64
CA ARG A 83 -4.40 9.46 -1.62
C ARG A 83 -3.00 9.38 -1.01
N LEU A 84 -2.09 10.23 -1.45
CA LEU A 84 -0.74 10.33 -0.90
C LEU A 84 -0.71 11.34 0.26
N TYR A 85 -0.33 10.90 1.46
CA TYR A 85 -0.27 11.70 2.67
C TYR A 85 1.03 12.50 2.72
N PHE A 86 0.94 13.84 2.75
CA PHE A 86 2.07 14.76 2.90
C PHE A 86 3.30 14.47 2.01
N CYS A 87 3.06 13.99 0.78
CA CYS A 87 4.12 13.63 -0.17
C CYS A 87 4.58 14.83 -1.03
N GLU A 88 4.94 15.93 -0.38
CA GLU A 88 5.57 17.12 -0.98
C GLU A 88 7.10 17.06 -0.79
N ASP A 89 7.84 17.80 -1.61
CA ASP A 89 9.30 17.89 -1.47
C ASP A 89 9.69 18.45 -0.09
N ARG A 90 10.74 17.88 0.50
CA ARG A 90 11.27 18.19 1.87
C ARG A 90 10.53 17.55 3.05
N LYS A 91 9.47 16.77 2.82
CA LYS A 91 8.78 16.02 3.88
C LYS A 91 9.34 14.61 4.05
N ALA A 92 9.12 13.98 5.20
CA ALA A 92 9.68 12.67 5.53
C ALA A 92 8.88 11.50 4.89
N GLU A 93 7.60 11.73 4.59
CA GLU A 93 6.66 10.73 4.10
C GLU A 93 7.09 10.04 2.79
N PRO A 94 7.63 10.76 1.77
CA PRO A 94 8.23 10.12 0.60
C PRO A 94 9.31 9.10 0.93
N GLU A 95 10.15 9.35 1.95
CA GLU A 95 11.17 8.39 2.38
C GLU A 95 10.55 7.17 3.07
N GLY A 96 9.45 7.35 3.80
CA GLY A 96 8.67 6.23 4.35
C GLY A 96 8.18 5.29 3.24
N LEU A 97 7.61 5.84 2.16
CA LEU A 97 7.16 5.04 1.02
C LEU A 97 8.32 4.36 0.30
N ARG A 98 9.46 5.03 0.13
CA ARG A 98 10.68 4.41 -0.41
C ARG A 98 11.17 3.26 0.46
N ARG A 99 11.16 3.41 1.79
CA ARG A 99 11.54 2.34 2.73
C ARG A 99 10.64 1.11 2.60
N LEU A 100 9.33 1.31 2.50
CA LEU A 100 8.38 0.21 2.25
C LEU A 100 8.67 -0.49 0.92
N HIS A 101 8.90 0.29 -0.15
CA HIS A 101 9.22 -0.26 -1.46
C HIS A 101 10.52 -1.09 -1.43
N ARG A 102 11.57 -0.61 -0.77
CA ARG A 102 12.82 -1.36 -0.56
C ARG A 102 12.63 -2.63 0.28
N ALA A 103 11.65 -2.64 1.18
CA ALA A 103 11.26 -3.82 1.95
C ALA A 103 10.40 -4.83 1.15
N GLY A 104 10.21 -4.60 -0.16
CA GLY A 104 9.45 -5.50 -1.04
C GLY A 104 7.94 -5.27 -1.03
N VAL A 105 7.46 -4.20 -0.39
CA VAL A 105 6.02 -3.85 -0.40
C VAL A 105 5.63 -3.31 -1.76
N GLN A 106 4.60 -3.89 -2.36
CA GLN A 106 4.01 -3.35 -3.59
C GLN A 106 3.05 -2.22 -3.23
N ILE A 107 3.38 -1.00 -3.64
CA ILE A 107 2.56 0.19 -3.37
C ILE A 107 1.93 0.66 -4.67
N GLY A 108 0.60 0.85 -4.66
CA GLY A 108 -0.17 1.33 -5.79
C GLY A 108 -1.19 2.38 -5.38
N ILE A 109 -1.68 3.14 -6.37
CA ILE A 109 -2.82 4.04 -6.19
C ILE A 109 -4.10 3.29 -6.54
N MET A 110 -5.14 3.48 -5.73
CA MET A 110 -6.45 2.90 -6.00
C MET A 110 -7.03 3.43 -7.32
N THR A 111 -7.40 2.51 -8.20
CA THR A 111 -8.10 2.74 -9.45
C THR A 111 -9.61 2.49 -9.28
N PHE A 112 -10.39 2.69 -10.35
CA PHE A 112 -11.81 2.33 -10.36
C PHE A 112 -12.05 0.90 -9.86
N LYS A 113 -11.22 -0.06 -10.29
CA LYS A 113 -11.37 -1.48 -9.91
C LYS A 113 -11.20 -1.69 -8.40
N ASP A 114 -10.28 -0.96 -7.79
CA ASP A 114 -10.01 -1.07 -6.36
C ASP A 114 -11.13 -0.45 -5.52
N TYR A 115 -11.67 0.71 -5.95
CA TYR A 115 -12.85 1.29 -5.30
C TYR A 115 -14.10 0.43 -5.47
N PHE A 116 -14.33 -0.10 -6.67
CA PHE A 116 -15.40 -1.03 -6.95
C PHE A 116 -15.29 -2.29 -6.08
N TYR A 117 -14.09 -2.87 -5.97
CA TYR A 117 -13.84 -4.00 -5.09
C TYR A 117 -14.13 -3.63 -3.62
N CYS A 118 -13.61 -2.49 -3.15
CA CYS A 118 -13.82 -2.07 -1.77
C CYS A 118 -15.29 -1.84 -1.44
N TRP A 119 -16.05 -1.24 -2.36
CA TRP A 119 -17.48 -1.01 -2.22
C TRP A 119 -18.28 -2.31 -2.09
N ASN A 120 -17.95 -3.32 -2.89
CA ASN A 120 -18.66 -4.60 -2.86
C ASN A 120 -18.24 -5.51 -1.71
N THR A 121 -17.07 -5.29 -1.10
CA THR A 121 -16.53 -6.17 -0.04
C THR A 121 -16.64 -5.56 1.36
N PHE A 122 -16.47 -4.25 1.54
CA PHE A 122 -16.33 -3.64 2.86
C PHE A 122 -17.41 -2.60 3.20
N VAL A 123 -18.30 -2.26 2.26
CA VAL A 123 -19.34 -1.26 2.46
C VAL A 123 -20.70 -1.94 2.45
N GLU A 124 -21.56 -1.57 3.40
CA GLU A 124 -22.96 -1.99 3.42
C GLU A 124 -23.73 -1.24 2.32
N ASN A 125 -23.71 -1.81 1.11
CA ASN A 125 -24.17 -1.13 -0.10
C ASN A 125 -25.66 -1.31 -0.41
N HIS A 126 -26.38 -2.18 0.32
CA HIS A 126 -27.82 -2.43 0.13
C HIS A 126 -28.19 -2.66 -1.34
N GLU A 127 -27.43 -3.53 -2.03
CA GLU A 127 -27.59 -3.86 -3.47
C GLU A 127 -27.35 -2.70 -4.45
N ARG A 128 -26.87 -1.55 -3.96
CA ARG A 128 -26.51 -0.42 -4.82
C ARG A 128 -25.15 -0.65 -5.47
N THR A 129 -25.06 -0.32 -6.75
CA THR A 129 -23.81 -0.35 -7.49
C THR A 129 -22.91 0.82 -7.13
N PHE A 130 -21.60 0.59 -7.14
CA PHE A 130 -20.61 1.65 -6.97
C PHE A 130 -20.74 2.68 -8.12
N LYS A 131 -20.88 3.95 -7.77
CA LYS A 131 -20.85 5.07 -8.72
C LYS A 131 -19.52 5.81 -8.58
N ALA A 132 -18.71 5.82 -9.63
CA ALA A 132 -17.51 6.63 -9.67
C ALA A 132 -17.87 8.12 -9.68
N TRP A 133 -17.10 8.92 -8.96
CA TRP A 133 -17.18 10.38 -9.04
C TRP A 133 -16.39 10.90 -10.24
N GLU A 134 -16.72 12.11 -10.67
CA GLU A 134 -16.02 12.81 -11.74
C GLU A 134 -14.53 13.00 -11.40
N GLY A 135 -13.64 12.72 -12.35
CA GLY A 135 -12.21 12.87 -12.16
C GLY A 135 -11.51 11.70 -11.44
N LEU A 136 -12.22 10.60 -11.12
CA LEU A 136 -11.62 9.44 -10.44
C LEU A 136 -10.43 8.88 -11.24
N HIS A 137 -10.62 8.68 -12.55
CA HIS A 137 -9.58 8.11 -13.40
C HIS A 137 -8.38 9.05 -13.51
N GLU A 138 -8.62 10.32 -13.84
CA GLU A 138 -7.62 11.38 -14.00
C GLU A 138 -6.80 11.54 -12.72
N ASN A 139 -7.46 11.55 -11.56
CA ASN A 139 -6.80 11.63 -10.27
C ASN A 139 -5.95 10.39 -10.00
N SER A 140 -6.45 9.19 -10.31
CA SER A 140 -5.68 7.94 -10.13
C SER A 140 -4.41 7.94 -10.99
N VAL A 141 -4.49 8.43 -12.23
CA VAL A 141 -3.34 8.56 -13.15
C VAL A 141 -2.34 9.59 -12.62
N ARG A 142 -2.81 10.77 -12.19
CA ARG A 142 -1.97 11.84 -11.63
C ARG A 142 -1.21 11.36 -10.39
N LEU A 143 -1.92 10.75 -9.43
CA LEU A 143 -1.33 10.21 -8.21
C LEU A 143 -0.38 9.04 -8.52
N THR A 144 -0.68 8.19 -9.51
CA THR A 144 0.22 7.11 -9.93
C THR A 144 1.55 7.66 -10.45
N ARG A 145 1.51 8.72 -11.27
CA ARG A 145 2.72 9.41 -11.74
C ARG A 145 3.51 10.03 -10.58
N GLN A 146 2.83 10.63 -9.61
CA GLN A 146 3.47 11.16 -8.40
C GLN A 146 4.14 10.05 -7.57
N LEU A 147 3.43 8.95 -7.32
CA LEU A 147 3.97 7.80 -6.60
C LEU A 147 5.20 7.22 -7.31
N ARG A 148 5.16 7.06 -8.64
CA ARG A 148 6.33 6.62 -9.42
C ARG A 148 7.54 7.54 -9.20
N ARG A 149 7.36 8.86 -9.24
CA ARG A 149 8.45 9.81 -8.95
C ARG A 149 9.02 9.67 -7.54
N ILE A 150 8.17 9.37 -6.55
CA ILE A 150 8.61 9.15 -5.16
C ILE A 150 9.43 7.86 -5.04
N LEU A 151 8.98 6.79 -5.69
CA LEU A 151 9.58 5.46 -5.60
C LEU A 151 10.79 5.28 -6.51
N LEU A 152 10.91 6.08 -7.57
CA LEU A 152 12.07 6.07 -8.47
C LEU A 152 13.34 6.36 -7.67
N PRO A 153 14.39 5.55 -7.85
CA PRO A 153 15.67 5.85 -7.25
C PRO A 153 16.24 7.15 -7.82
N LEU A 154 16.74 8.03 -6.96
CA LEU A 154 17.36 9.30 -7.38
C LEU A 154 18.50 9.09 -8.39
N TYR A 155 19.18 7.93 -8.35
CA TYR A 155 20.26 7.61 -9.28
C TYR A 155 19.78 7.51 -10.75
N GLU A 156 18.57 7.03 -11.05
CA GLU A 156 18.11 6.91 -12.44
C GLU A 156 17.76 8.29 -13.05
N VAL A 157 17.34 9.24 -12.22
CA VAL A 157 17.00 10.59 -12.66
C VAL A 157 18.26 11.42 -12.89
N ASP A 158 19.31 11.15 -12.12
CA ASP A 158 20.62 11.78 -12.30
C ASP A 158 21.38 11.14 -13.47
N ASP A 159 21.34 9.82 -13.66
CA ASP A 159 21.89 9.15 -14.85
C ASP A 159 21.22 9.63 -16.14
N LEU A 160 19.89 9.83 -16.13
CA LEU A 160 19.19 10.39 -17.28
C LEU A 160 19.57 11.85 -17.52
N ARG A 161 19.68 12.68 -16.47
CA ARG A 161 20.11 14.08 -16.62
C ARG A 161 21.56 14.21 -17.07
N ASP A 162 22.42 13.31 -16.65
CA ASP A 162 23.81 13.25 -17.07
C ASP A 162 23.91 12.69 -18.49
N ALA A 163 23.10 11.70 -18.87
CA ALA A 163 22.97 11.23 -20.24
C ALA A 163 22.44 12.33 -21.19
N PHE A 164 21.43 13.11 -20.78
CA PHE A 164 20.95 14.26 -21.58
C PHE A 164 22.02 15.35 -21.71
N ARG A 165 22.78 15.63 -20.63
CA ARG A 165 23.94 16.54 -20.68
C ARG A 165 25.05 16.04 -21.61
N ILE A 166 25.36 14.74 -21.58
CA ILE A 166 26.36 14.12 -22.47
C ILE A 166 25.91 14.17 -23.93
N LEU A 167 24.60 14.04 -24.18
CA LEU A 167 24.02 14.11 -25.52
C LEU A 167 23.77 15.54 -26.02
N GLY A 168 24.08 16.58 -25.22
CA GLY A 168 23.94 17.98 -25.60
C GLY A 168 22.50 18.44 -25.81
N LEU A 169 21.54 17.78 -25.15
CA LEU A 169 20.10 18.07 -25.18
C LEU A 169 19.66 18.89 -23.95
#